data_AF-A0A381ZK63-F1
#
_entry.id   AF-A0A381ZK63-F1
#
_cell.length_a   1.000
_cell.length_b   1.000
_cell.length_c   1.000
_cell.angle_alpha   90.00
_cell.angle_beta   90.00
_cell.angle_gamma   90.00
#
_symmetry.space_group_name_H-M   'P 1'
#
loop_
_entity.id
_entity.type
_entity.pdbx_description
1 polymer ?
#
loop_
_entity_poly.entity_id
_entity_poly.type
_entity_poly.pdbx_seq_one_letter_code
_entity_poly.pdbx_strand_id
1 'polypeptide(L)'
;MSFAIAGQKSPSAAWADLHSERKKKLRRGGDLSKKAPSITSGRDFSWARILFELVSKLFLAGVVICLFYASYNFLTSDPRFQITDVTFSGNHSLLENQLLEWLGQVHGENLFAYDLSKASGRLAEHPWVLS
;
A
#
# COMPACT_ATOMS: atom_id res chain seq x y z
N MET A 1 88.21 -30.92 31.24
CA MET A 1 87.37 -31.16 30.05
C MET A 1 86.47 -32.35 30.34
N SER A 2 85.15 -32.15 30.31
CA SER A 2 84.15 -33.23 30.37
C SER A 2 82.87 -32.71 29.73
N PHE A 3 82.48 -33.28 28.59
CA PHE A 3 81.25 -32.93 27.90
C PHE A 3 80.17 -33.90 28.36
N ALA A 4 79.15 -33.41 29.04
CA ALA A 4 77.97 -34.20 29.37
C ALA A 4 77.19 -34.48 28.07
N ILE A 5 77.17 -35.74 27.65
CA ILE A 5 76.37 -36.23 26.53
C ILE A 5 74.89 -36.18 26.98
N ALA A 6 74.15 -35.18 26.48
CA ALA A 6 72.71 -35.17 26.60
C ALA A 6 72.15 -36.37 25.82
N GLY A 7 71.52 -37.30 26.53
CA GLY A 7 71.07 -38.58 25.99
C GLY A 7 70.21 -38.41 24.74
N GLN A 8 70.62 -39.09 23.66
CA GLN A 8 69.78 -39.29 22.48
C GLN A 8 68.51 -40.06 22.89
N LYS A 9 67.36 -39.39 22.91
CA LYS A 9 66.07 -40.08 22.92
C LYS A 9 65.90 -40.79 21.57
N SER A 10 65.54 -42.07 21.61
CA SER A 10 65.29 -42.86 20.40
C SER A 10 64.17 -42.22 19.57
N PRO A 11 64.27 -42.23 18.24
CA PRO A 11 63.23 -41.67 17.38
C PRO A 11 61.87 -42.31 17.62
N SER A 12 61.81 -43.58 18.03
CA SER A 12 60.56 -44.28 18.35
C SER A 12 59.81 -43.67 19.55
N ALA A 13 60.53 -43.17 20.56
CA ALA A 13 59.90 -42.51 21.71
C ALA A 13 59.33 -41.13 21.33
N ALA A 14 60.02 -40.40 20.44
CA ALA A 14 59.54 -39.11 19.92
C ALA A 14 58.28 -39.26 19.04
N TRP A 15 58.22 -40.33 18.22
CA TRP A 15 57.05 -40.63 17.41
C TRP A 15 55.83 -41.05 18.24
N ALA A 16 56.03 -41.81 19.33
CA ALA A 16 54.95 -42.21 20.23
C ALA A 16 54.30 -41.00 20.93
N ASP A 17 55.10 -40.02 21.38
CA ASP A 17 54.59 -38.80 22.01
C ASP A 17 53.75 -37.96 21.04
N LEU A 18 54.19 -37.79 19.79
CA LEU A 18 53.45 -37.05 18.76
C LEU A 18 52.10 -37.71 18.40
N HIS A 19 52.05 -39.04 18.33
CA HIS A 19 50.81 -39.77 18.09
C HIS A 19 49.83 -39.67 19.28
N SER A 20 50.35 -39.58 20.50
CA SER A 20 49.53 -39.41 21.71
C SER A 20 48.87 -38.02 21.76
N GLU A 21 49.62 -36.96 21.39
CA GLU A 21 49.12 -35.58 21.33
C GLU A 21 48.01 -35.42 20.27
N ARG A 22 48.16 -36.06 19.10
CA ARG A 22 47.09 -36.06 18.08
C ARG A 22 45.81 -36.74 18.57
N LYS A 23 45.91 -37.84 19.31
CA LYS A 23 44.72 -38.52 19.87
C LYS A 23 44.04 -37.71 20.98
N LYS A 24 44.79 -36.87 21.73
CA LYS A 24 44.21 -35.96 22.73
C LYS A 24 43.42 -34.81 22.08
N LYS A 25 43.87 -34.28 20.93
CA LYS A 25 43.12 -33.24 20.20
C LYS A 25 41.84 -33.78 19.55
N LEU A 26 41.83 -35.04 19.10
CA LEU A 26 40.62 -35.67 18.55
C LEU A 26 39.54 -35.93 19.64
N ARG A 27 39.95 -36.20 20.88
CA ARG A 27 39.03 -36.37 22.02
C ARG A 27 38.55 -35.07 22.68
N ARG A 28 39.14 -33.92 22.32
CA ARG A 28 38.64 -32.57 22.68
C ARG A 28 37.68 -31.98 21.65
N GLY A 29 37.42 -32.68 20.55
CA GLY A 29 36.24 -32.47 19.72
C GLY A 29 35.03 -33.11 20.41
N GLY A 30 34.72 -32.64 21.61
CA GLY A 30 33.49 -33.02 22.30
C GLY A 30 32.32 -32.62 21.42
N ASP A 31 31.44 -33.58 21.18
CA ASP A 31 30.21 -33.50 20.43
C ASP A 31 29.36 -32.32 20.92
N LEU A 32 29.58 -31.14 20.35
CA LEU A 32 28.66 -30.02 20.47
C LEU A 32 27.55 -30.23 19.44
N SER A 33 26.81 -31.32 19.61
CA SER A 33 25.38 -31.36 19.40
C SER A 33 24.71 -30.35 20.35
N LYS A 34 25.00 -29.06 20.15
CA LYS A 34 24.07 -28.02 20.53
C LYS A 34 22.97 -28.14 19.50
N LYS A 35 21.92 -28.89 19.85
CA LYS A 35 20.60 -28.73 19.25
C LYS A 35 20.43 -27.23 19.02
N ALA A 36 20.32 -26.80 17.77
CA ALA A 36 19.76 -25.50 17.48
C ALA A 36 18.47 -25.39 18.31
N PRO A 37 18.21 -24.29 19.03
CA PRO A 37 16.90 -24.11 19.63
C PRO A 37 15.92 -24.32 18.49
N SER A 38 15.11 -25.38 18.57
CA SER A 38 14.04 -25.59 17.62
C SER A 38 13.14 -24.38 17.80
N ILE A 39 13.29 -23.41 16.91
CA ILE A 39 12.48 -22.21 16.86
C ILE A 39 11.06 -22.72 16.63
N THR A 40 10.30 -22.89 17.71
CA THR A 40 8.86 -23.17 17.70
C THR A 40 8.10 -21.90 17.31
N SER A 41 8.60 -21.09 16.37
CA SER A 41 7.95 -19.85 15.93
C SER A 41 7.16 -20.00 14.63
N GLY A 42 7.14 -21.20 14.04
CA GLY A 42 6.40 -21.46 12.79
C GLY A 42 4.89 -21.20 12.93
N ARG A 43 4.32 -21.44 14.13
CA ARG A 43 2.89 -21.19 14.38
C ARG A 43 2.61 -19.72 14.64
N ASP A 44 3.51 -19.01 15.32
CA ASP A 44 3.33 -17.60 15.69
C ASP A 44 3.54 -16.63 14.51
N PHE A 45 4.40 -17.00 13.56
CA PHE A 45 4.64 -16.19 12.38
C PHE A 45 3.47 -16.27 11.37
N SER A 46 2.72 -17.36 11.37
CA SER A 46 1.63 -17.58 10.41
C SER A 46 0.40 -16.73 10.72
N TRP A 47 -0.04 -16.65 11.98
CA TRP A 47 -1.20 -15.83 12.34
C TRP A 47 -0.89 -14.33 12.23
N ALA A 48 0.32 -13.92 12.59
CA ALA A 48 0.78 -12.54 12.40
C ALA A 48 0.78 -12.13 10.92
N ARG A 49 1.19 -13.02 10.00
CA ARG A 49 1.11 -12.78 8.55
C ARG A 49 -0.32 -12.66 8.06
N ILE A 50 -1.21 -13.55 8.49
CA ILE A 50 -2.63 -13.51 8.11
C ILE A 50 -3.29 -12.22 8.62
N LEU A 51 -3.00 -11.83 9.87
CA LEU A 51 -3.50 -10.59 10.46
C LEU A 51 -2.94 -9.37 9.71
N PHE A 52 -1.65 -9.35 9.42
CA PHE A 52 -1.03 -8.27 8.66
C PHE A 52 -1.60 -8.15 7.25
N GLU A 53 -1.84 -9.27 6.57
CA GLU A 53 -2.45 -9.30 5.24
C GLU A 53 -3.89 -8.75 5.30
N LEU A 54 -4.69 -9.17 6.28
CA LEU A 54 -6.04 -8.65 6.48
C LEU A 54 -6.03 -7.14 6.78
N VAL A 55 -5.17 -6.70 7.70
CA VAL A 55 -5.03 -5.28 8.04
C VAL A 55 -4.57 -4.47 6.83
N SER A 56 -3.63 -4.99 6.03
CA SER A 56 -3.17 -4.32 4.80
C SER A 56 -4.26 -4.18 3.76
N LYS A 57 -5.11 -5.20 3.57
CA LYS A 57 -6.25 -5.17 2.65
C LYS A 57 -7.33 -4.20 3.13
N LEU A 58 -7.64 -4.21 4.42
CA LEU A 58 -8.58 -3.27 5.03
C LEU A 58 -8.07 -1.84 4.98
N PHE A 59 -6.78 -1.62 5.23
CA PHE A 59 -6.14 -0.31 5.11
C PHE A 59 -6.22 0.19 3.66
N LEU A 60 -5.84 -0.64 2.69
CA LEU A 60 -5.92 -0.28 1.28
C LEU A 60 -7.36 0.05 0.86
N ALA A 61 -8.33 -0.78 1.27
CA ALA A 61 -9.75 -0.52 1.02
C ALA A 61 -10.19 0.81 1.65
N GLY A 62 -9.78 1.08 2.89
CA GLY A 62 -10.06 2.34 3.58
C GLY A 62 -9.48 3.56 2.86
N VAL A 63 -8.22 3.47 2.40
CA VAL A 63 -7.57 4.52 1.60
C VAL A 63 -8.35 4.77 0.32
N VAL A 64 -8.71 3.71 -0.42
CA VAL A 64 -9.47 3.83 -1.66
C VAL A 64 -10.82 4.50 -1.41
N ILE A 65 -11.58 4.06 -0.41
CA ILE A 65 -12.87 4.66 -0.04
C ILE A 65 -12.69 6.13 0.33
N CYS A 66 -11.66 6.47 1.12
CA CYS A 66 -11.38 7.84 1.52
C CYS A 66 -11.04 8.73 0.32
N LEU A 67 -10.24 8.23 -0.63
CA LEU A 67 -9.90 8.96 -1.85
C LEU A 67 -11.14 9.17 -2.74
N PHE A 68 -12.00 8.15 -2.89
CA PHE A 68 -13.26 8.29 -3.60
C PHE A 68 -14.18 9.32 -2.92
N TYR A 69 -14.32 9.26 -1.60
CA TYR A 69 -15.12 10.21 -0.84
C TYR A 69 -14.58 11.63 -0.95
N ALA A 70 -13.26 11.82 -0.80
CA ALA A 70 -12.62 13.12 -0.92
C ALA A 70 -12.78 13.69 -2.33
N SER A 71 -12.63 12.85 -3.36
CA SER A 71 -12.83 13.24 -4.76
C SER A 71 -14.28 13.62 -5.03
N TYR A 72 -15.24 12.83 -4.56
CA TYR A 72 -16.66 13.13 -4.67
C TYR A 72 -17.00 14.46 -4.00
N ASN A 73 -16.60 14.64 -2.74
CA ASN A 73 -16.85 15.86 -1.99
C ASN A 73 -16.18 17.09 -2.64
N PHE A 74 -14.97 16.93 -3.18
CA PHE A 74 -14.30 17.97 -3.96
C PHE A 74 -15.12 18.35 -5.20
N LEU A 75 -15.58 17.36 -5.98
CA LEU A 75 -16.37 17.63 -7.18
C LEU A 75 -17.71 18.30 -6.88
N THR A 76 -18.37 17.94 -5.77
CA THR A 76 -19.72 18.44 -5.45
C THR A 76 -19.75 19.73 -4.64
N SER A 77 -18.72 19.99 -3.84
CA SER A 77 -18.74 21.11 -2.87
C SER A 77 -17.75 22.23 -3.21
N ASP A 78 -16.79 22.00 -4.10
CA ASP A 78 -15.84 23.04 -4.47
C ASP A 78 -16.53 24.12 -5.35
N PRO A 79 -16.34 25.41 -5.04
CA PRO A 79 -16.94 26.51 -5.78
C PRO A 79 -16.51 26.57 -7.26
N ARG A 80 -15.40 25.93 -7.62
CA ARG A 80 -14.93 25.86 -9.03
C ARG A 80 -15.90 25.16 -9.96
N PHE A 81 -16.76 24.30 -9.44
CA PHE A 81 -17.76 23.57 -10.23
C PHE A 81 -19.15 24.20 -10.14
N GLN A 82 -19.27 25.42 -9.59
CA GLN A 82 -20.53 26.14 -9.63
C GLN A 82 -20.79 26.70 -11.02
N ILE A 83 -22.04 26.63 -11.46
CA ILE A 83 -22.47 27.20 -12.72
C ILE A 83 -22.47 28.73 -12.57
N THR A 84 -21.57 29.41 -13.28
CA THR A 84 -21.48 30.88 -13.29
C THR A 84 -22.25 31.49 -14.44
N ASP A 85 -22.11 30.92 -15.63
CA ASP A 85 -22.65 31.46 -16.86
C ASP A 85 -23.34 30.36 -17.65
N VAL A 86 -24.51 30.67 -18.18
CA VAL A 86 -25.30 29.78 -19.04
C VAL A 86 -25.59 30.56 -20.30
N THR A 87 -25.27 29.97 -21.45
CA THR A 87 -25.50 30.59 -22.75
C THR A 87 -26.47 29.75 -23.57
N PHE A 88 -27.35 30.43 -24.31
CA PHE A 88 -28.31 29.78 -25.20
C PHE A 88 -27.93 30.06 -26.66
N SER A 89 -28.01 29.03 -27.50
CA SER A 89 -27.77 29.14 -28.94
C SER A 89 -28.98 28.68 -29.72
N GLY A 90 -29.34 29.41 -30.79
CA GLY A 90 -30.48 29.08 -31.65
C GLY A 90 -31.82 29.69 -31.21
N ASN A 91 -31.81 30.51 -30.16
CA ASN A 91 -32.96 31.27 -29.67
C ASN A 91 -33.23 32.51 -30.54
N HIS A 92 -33.87 32.31 -31.69
CA HIS A 92 -34.22 33.41 -32.60
C HIS A 92 -35.50 34.16 -32.17
N SER A 93 -36.38 33.48 -31.42
CA SER A 93 -37.70 34.00 -31.06
C SER A 93 -37.81 34.47 -29.60
N LEU A 94 -36.85 34.14 -28.73
CA LEU A 94 -36.86 34.49 -27.31
C LEU A 94 -35.54 35.11 -26.87
N LEU A 95 -35.63 36.09 -25.96
CA LEU A 95 -34.48 36.67 -25.29
C LEU A 95 -33.89 35.66 -24.31
N GLU A 96 -32.56 35.63 -24.24
CA GLU A 96 -31.78 34.73 -23.37
C GLU A 96 -32.21 34.83 -21.90
N ASN A 97 -32.50 36.03 -21.43
CA ASN A 97 -32.95 36.29 -20.06
C ASN A 97 -34.29 35.60 -19.74
N GLN A 98 -35.20 35.49 -20.71
CA GLN A 98 -36.48 34.81 -20.51
C GLN A 98 -36.32 33.29 -20.44
N LEU A 99 -35.37 32.75 -21.20
CA LEU A 99 -35.02 31.33 -21.14
C LEU A 99 -34.33 30.98 -19.82
N LEU A 100 -33.44 31.86 -19.33
CA LEU A 100 -32.82 31.73 -18.02
C LEU A 100 -33.87 31.75 -16.89
N GLU A 101 -34.79 32.71 -16.93
CA GLU A 101 -35.87 32.81 -15.96
C GLU A 101 -36.74 31.55 -15.94
N TRP A 102 -37.04 31.01 -17.12
CA TRP A 102 -37.82 29.78 -17.27
C TRP A 102 -37.07 28.52 -16.82
N LEU A 103 -35.76 28.43 -17.10
CA LEU A 103 -34.90 27.32 -16.67
C LEU A 103 -34.86 27.23 -15.14
N GLY A 104 -35.04 28.37 -14.46
CA GLY A 104 -35.09 28.51 -13.02
C GLY A 104 -33.73 28.78 -12.41
N GLN A 105 -33.58 28.48 -11.12
CA GLN A 105 -32.30 28.65 -10.44
C GLN A 105 -31.29 27.63 -10.97
N VAL A 106 -30.27 28.12 -11.68
CA VAL A 106 -29.15 27.32 -12.20
C VAL A 106 -27.82 27.87 -11.69
N HIS A 107 -27.72 29.19 -11.55
CA HIS A 107 -26.54 29.85 -11.03
C HIS A 107 -26.25 29.44 -9.58
N GLY A 108 -25.01 29.06 -9.33
CA GLY A 108 -24.56 28.61 -8.01
C GLY A 108 -24.84 27.13 -7.71
N GLU A 109 -25.60 26.43 -8.55
CA GLU A 109 -25.67 24.96 -8.46
C GLU A 109 -24.39 24.30 -9.00
N ASN A 110 -24.11 23.09 -8.53
CA ASN A 110 -22.93 22.35 -8.94
C ASN A 110 -23.16 21.65 -10.29
N LEU A 111 -22.21 21.80 -11.21
CA LEU A 111 -22.24 21.21 -12.56
C LEU A 111 -22.50 19.70 -12.60
N PHE A 112 -21.99 18.95 -11.63
CA PHE A 112 -22.16 17.50 -11.57
C PHE A 112 -23.43 17.06 -10.84
N ALA A 113 -23.98 17.93 -9.99
CA ALA A 113 -25.20 17.63 -9.24
C ALA A 113 -26.46 18.16 -9.94
N TYR A 114 -26.32 19.13 -10.85
CA TYR A 114 -27.43 19.76 -11.56
C TYR A 114 -28.12 18.77 -12.51
N ASP A 115 -29.44 18.62 -12.36
CA ASP A 115 -30.24 17.73 -13.21
C ASP A 115 -30.58 18.39 -14.56
N LEU A 116 -29.64 18.23 -15.50
CA LEU A 116 -29.78 18.69 -16.88
C LEU A 116 -30.99 18.08 -17.59
N SER A 117 -31.39 16.85 -17.25
CA SER A 117 -32.51 16.18 -17.92
C SER A 117 -33.83 16.82 -17.52
N LYS A 118 -34.02 17.09 -16.23
CA LYS A 118 -35.17 17.82 -15.72
C LYS A 118 -35.21 19.26 -16.23
N ALA A 119 -34.05 19.93 -16.28
CA ALA A 119 -33.93 21.28 -16.81
C ALA A 119 -34.31 21.33 -18.30
N SER A 120 -33.81 20.38 -19.10
CA SER A 120 -34.16 20.23 -20.51
C SER A 120 -35.66 19.96 -20.71
N GLY A 121 -36.26 19.09 -19.87
CA GLY A 121 -37.70 18.83 -19.92
C GLY A 121 -38.54 20.09 -19.72
N ARG A 122 -38.20 20.91 -18.72
CA ARG A 122 -38.87 22.21 -18.49
C ARG A 122 -38.75 23.15 -19.68
N LEU A 123 -37.58 23.17 -20.32
CA LEU A 123 -37.34 24.02 -21.48
C LEU A 123 -38.13 23.52 -22.71
N ALA A 124 -38.26 22.21 -22.88
CA ALA A 124 -39.02 21.58 -23.96
C ALA A 124 -40.54 21.79 -23.84
N GLU A 125 -41.07 21.99 -22.64
CA GLU A 125 -42.46 22.40 -22.41
C GLU A 125 -42.75 23.83 -22.89
N HIS A 126 -41.74 24.65 -23.13
CA HIS A 126 -41.95 26.03 -23.53
C HIS A 126 -42.51 26.10 -24.97
N PRO A 127 -43.60 26.86 -25.21
CA PRO A 127 -44.31 26.88 -26.50
C PRO A 127 -43.46 27.16 -27.75
N TRP A 128 -42.35 27.90 -27.61
CA TRP A 128 -41.44 28.22 -28.70
C TRP A 128 -40.61 27.04 -29.22
N VAL A 129 -40.45 25.98 -28.43
CA VAL A 129 -39.73 24.76 -28.87
C VAL A 129 -40.62 23.90 -29.76
N LEU A 130 -41.94 24.02 -29.59
CA LEU A 130 -42.95 23.23 -30.29
C LEU A 130 -43.51 23.93 -31.54
N SER A 131 -43.11 25.19 -31.79
CA SER A 131 -43.51 26.00 -32.96
C SER A 131 -42.50 25.89 -34.09
#